data_AF-A0A0X8CE19-F1
#
_entry.id   AF-A0A0X8CE19-F1
#
_cell.length_a   1.000
_cell.length_b   1.000
_cell.length_c   1.000
_cell.angle_alpha   90.00
_cell.angle_beta   90.00
_cell.angle_gamma   90.00
#
_symmetry.space_group_name_H-M   'P 1'
#
loop_
_entity.id
_entity.type
_entity.pdbx_description
1 polymer ?
#
loop_
_entity_poly.entity_id
_entity_poly.type
_entity_poly.pdbx_seq_one_letter_code
_entity_poly.pdbx_strand_id
1 'polypeptide(L)'
;MTNDMLDKTPSAKRRIPLVIAAVAVVGLAGFAALYGLGLSRAPSGDPTCKPAVATAQKIAPLAHGEVAALTMASAPLKLPDLTFEDADGKPKKLSDFRGKTLLVNLWATWCVPCRKEMPALDELQGKLSGPNFEVVAINIDTRDPEKPKTFLKEANLVRLSYFSDQKAKAFQDLKAIGRALGMPTSVLVDPQGCEIATIAGPAEWASEDALKLIRAATGKAAASL
;
A
#
# COMPACT_ATOMS: atom_id res chain seq x y z
N MET A 1 20.55 -84.78 -36.90
CA MET A 1 19.43 -84.46 -35.98
C MET A 1 20.04 -83.85 -34.72
N THR A 2 20.25 -82.54 -34.70
CA THR A 2 20.76 -81.82 -33.52
C THR A 2 20.14 -80.42 -33.46
N ASN A 3 19.36 -80.22 -32.40
CA ASN A 3 19.19 -79.06 -31.52
C ASN A 3 18.82 -77.67 -32.06
N ASP A 4 17.70 -77.18 -31.53
CA ASP A 4 17.56 -75.92 -30.77
C ASP A 4 18.56 -74.81 -31.05
N MET A 5 18.05 -73.66 -31.52
CA MET A 5 18.31 -72.38 -30.86
C MET A 5 17.10 -71.45 -31.03
N LEU A 6 16.40 -71.23 -29.91
CA LEU A 6 15.46 -70.15 -29.67
C LEU A 6 16.13 -68.80 -29.96
N ASP A 7 15.59 -68.04 -30.91
CA ASP A 7 15.80 -66.59 -30.97
C ASP A 7 14.44 -65.89 -30.78
N LYS A 8 14.17 -65.49 -29.53
CA LYS A 8 13.02 -64.67 -29.16
C LYS A 8 13.41 -63.20 -29.32
N THR A 9 13.33 -62.69 -30.53
CA THR A 9 13.42 -61.24 -30.76
C THR A 9 12.13 -60.58 -30.24
N PRO A 10 12.19 -59.62 -29.29
CA PRO A 10 10.97 -58.99 -28.78
C PRO A 10 10.36 -58.09 -29.85
N SER A 11 9.15 -58.46 -30.27
CA SER A 11 8.30 -57.77 -31.24
C SER A 11 8.24 -56.25 -31.01
N ALA A 12 8.88 -55.50 -31.90
CA ALA A 12 8.92 -54.04 -31.93
C ALA A 12 7.53 -53.38 -31.95
N LYS A 13 6.48 -54.12 -32.37
CA LYS A 13 5.10 -53.62 -32.50
C LYS A 13 4.46 -53.20 -31.16
N ARG A 14 4.93 -53.73 -30.02
CA ARG A 14 4.38 -53.40 -28.69
C ARG A 14 4.99 -52.16 -28.05
N ARG A 15 6.14 -51.68 -28.55
CA ARG A 15 6.87 -50.52 -28.00
C ARG A 15 6.42 -49.19 -28.61
N ILE A 16 5.92 -49.21 -29.85
CA ILE A 16 5.47 -48.01 -30.57
C ILE A 16 4.36 -47.24 -29.84
N PRO A 17 3.25 -47.85 -29.37
CA PRO A 17 2.21 -47.10 -28.66
C PRO A 17 2.69 -46.56 -27.29
N LEU A 18 3.65 -47.25 -26.66
CA LEU A 18 4.23 -46.87 -25.38
C LEU A 18 5.18 -45.67 -25.52
N VAL A 19 5.94 -45.61 -26.62
CA VAL A 19 6.80 -44.47 -26.96
C VAL A 19 5.96 -43.24 -27.33
N ILE A 20 4.87 -43.41 -28.09
CA ILE A 20 3.97 -42.29 -28.43
C ILE A 20 3.29 -41.73 -27.17
N ALA A 21 2.81 -42.59 -26.28
CA ALA A 21 2.23 -42.16 -25.00
C ALA A 21 3.26 -41.43 -24.12
N ALA A 22 4.51 -41.92 -24.06
CA ALA A 22 5.58 -41.27 -23.30
C ALA A 22 5.94 -39.89 -23.87
N VAL A 23 6.03 -39.76 -25.20
CA VAL A 23 6.30 -38.48 -25.88
C VAL A 23 5.14 -37.49 -25.68
N ALA A 24 3.88 -37.95 -25.69
CA ALA A 24 2.73 -37.09 -25.42
C ALA A 24 2.71 -36.58 -23.96
N VAL A 25 3.06 -37.43 -22.99
CA VAL A 25 3.15 -37.04 -21.57
C VAL A 25 4.31 -36.06 -21.34
N VAL A 26 5.47 -36.31 -21.94
CA VAL A 26 6.62 -35.40 -21.87
C VAL A 26 6.31 -34.08 -22.59
N GLY A 27 5.59 -34.11 -23.71
CA GLY A 27 5.12 -32.93 -24.43
C GLY A 27 4.14 -32.10 -23.60
N LEU A 28 3.16 -32.73 -22.94
CA LEU A 28 2.20 -32.05 -22.05
C LEU A 28 2.86 -31.51 -20.78
N ALA A 29 3.79 -32.25 -20.17
CA ALA A 29 4.55 -31.78 -19.02
C ALA A 29 5.51 -30.64 -19.38
N GLY A 30 6.16 -30.71 -20.56
CA GLY A 30 6.99 -29.65 -21.10
C GLY A 30 6.18 -28.41 -21.47
N PHE A 31 4.97 -28.58 -22.01
CA PHE A 31 4.04 -27.48 -22.31
C PHE A 31 3.51 -26.85 -21.01
N ALA A 32 3.12 -27.65 -20.02
CA ALA A 32 2.74 -27.14 -18.70
C ALA A 32 3.91 -26.48 -17.96
N ALA A 33 5.16 -26.90 -18.17
CA ALA A 33 6.32 -26.19 -17.64
C ALA A 33 6.55 -24.86 -18.39
N LEU A 34 6.53 -24.87 -19.72
CA LEU A 34 6.77 -23.67 -20.55
C LEU A 34 5.65 -22.62 -20.42
N TYR A 35 4.40 -23.04 -20.23
CA TYR A 35 3.25 -22.14 -20.07
C TYR A 35 2.82 -21.95 -18.61
N GLY A 36 3.06 -22.92 -17.73
CA GLY A 36 2.79 -22.81 -16.29
C GLY A 36 3.85 -22.03 -15.52
N LEU A 37 5.05 -21.84 -16.07
CA LEU A 37 6.00 -20.81 -15.64
C LEU A 37 5.49 -19.37 -15.90
N GLY A 38 4.33 -19.22 -16.56
CA GLY A 38 3.59 -17.97 -16.73
C GLY A 38 2.67 -17.59 -15.57
N LEU A 39 2.54 -18.43 -14.52
CA LEU A 39 2.06 -17.94 -13.22
C LEU A 39 3.15 -17.09 -12.60
N SER A 40 3.20 -15.85 -13.07
CA SER A 40 3.93 -14.75 -12.45
C SER A 40 3.63 -14.81 -10.96
N ARG A 41 4.61 -15.24 -10.16
CA ARG A 41 4.61 -14.98 -8.72
C ARG A 41 4.42 -13.47 -8.63
N ALA A 42 3.23 -13.03 -8.26
CA ALA A 42 3.02 -11.65 -7.86
C ALA A 42 4.17 -11.31 -6.92
N PRO A 43 4.90 -10.19 -7.14
CA PRO A 43 6.05 -9.85 -6.31
C PRO A 43 5.61 -10.03 -4.87
N SER A 44 6.25 -10.97 -4.18
CA SER A 44 5.85 -11.36 -2.83
C SER A 44 6.26 -10.19 -1.95
N GLY A 45 5.35 -9.23 -1.83
CA GLY A 45 5.48 -8.07 -0.96
C GLY A 45 5.75 -8.51 0.48
N ASP A 46 6.09 -7.55 1.34
CA ASP A 46 6.47 -7.82 2.72
C ASP A 46 5.39 -8.66 3.43
N PRO A 47 5.67 -9.93 3.83
CA PRO A 47 4.66 -10.80 4.43
C PRO A 47 4.05 -10.23 5.71
N THR A 48 4.76 -9.34 6.41
CA THR A 48 4.25 -8.67 7.62
C THR A 48 3.11 -7.70 7.31
N CYS A 49 2.94 -7.29 6.05
CA CYS A 49 1.90 -6.38 5.58
C CYS A 49 0.65 -7.08 5.02
N LYS A 50 0.57 -8.42 5.10
CA LYS A 50 -0.66 -9.15 4.73
C LYS A 50 -1.91 -8.69 5.50
N PRO A 51 -1.84 -8.35 6.81
CA PRO A 51 -3.00 -7.83 7.55
C PRO A 51 -3.53 -6.50 6.98
N ALA A 52 -2.65 -5.64 6.48
CA ALA A 52 -3.04 -4.38 5.85
C ALA A 52 -3.85 -4.63 4.56
N VAL A 53 -3.44 -5.59 3.73
CA VAL A 53 -4.20 -6.01 2.53
C VAL A 53 -5.54 -6.62 2.90
N ALA A 54 -5.61 -7.46 3.94
CA ALA A 54 -6.88 -8.01 4.41
C ALA A 54 -7.83 -6.91 4.91
N THR A 55 -7.28 -5.90 5.60
CA THR A 55 -8.04 -4.71 6.01
C THR A 55 -8.52 -3.92 4.80
N ALA A 56 -7.66 -3.69 3.80
CA ALA A 56 -7.98 -3.01 2.55
C ALA A 56 -9.13 -3.70 1.81
N GLN A 57 -9.10 -5.02 1.68
CA GLN A 57 -10.17 -5.80 1.05
C GLN A 57 -11.49 -5.70 1.83
N LYS A 58 -11.44 -5.76 3.17
CA LYS A 58 -12.61 -5.65 4.03
C LYS A 58 -13.29 -4.30 3.90
N ILE A 59 -12.52 -3.21 3.82
CA ILE A 59 -13.07 -1.84 3.78
C ILE A 59 -13.27 -1.31 2.36
N ALA A 60 -12.84 -2.03 1.32
CA ALA A 60 -12.97 -1.60 -0.07
C ALA A 60 -14.39 -1.13 -0.48
N PRO A 61 -15.50 -1.77 -0.03
CA PRO A 61 -16.84 -1.27 -0.32
C PRO A 61 -17.15 0.12 0.24
N LEU A 62 -16.36 0.61 1.21
CA LEU A 62 -16.49 1.95 1.81
C LEU A 62 -15.74 3.03 1.00
N ALA A 63 -14.91 2.66 0.02
CA ALA A 63 -14.24 3.59 -0.87
C ALA A 63 -15.20 4.07 -1.97
N HIS A 64 -16.19 4.88 -1.60
CA HIS A 64 -17.19 5.48 -2.49
C HIS A 64 -17.43 6.94 -2.15
N GLY A 65 -18.28 7.61 -2.94
CA GLY A 65 -18.62 9.02 -2.74
C GLY A 65 -17.39 9.91 -2.70
N GLU A 66 -17.24 10.68 -1.63
CA GLU A 66 -16.15 11.65 -1.44
C GLU A 66 -14.74 11.02 -1.33
N VAL A 67 -14.66 9.70 -1.17
CA VAL A 67 -13.39 8.94 -1.09
C VAL A 67 -13.29 7.85 -2.17
N ALA A 68 -14.09 7.93 -3.23
CA ALA A 68 -14.12 6.95 -4.33
C ALA A 68 -12.79 6.83 -5.10
N ALA A 69 -11.93 7.87 -5.04
CA ALA A 69 -10.64 7.88 -5.71
C ALA A 69 -9.54 7.11 -4.95
N LEU A 70 -9.83 6.55 -3.77
CA LEU A 70 -8.89 5.70 -3.06
C LEU A 70 -8.59 4.42 -3.85
N THR A 71 -7.30 4.14 -4.01
CA THR A 71 -6.80 2.86 -4.50
C THR A 71 -6.46 1.98 -3.31
N MET A 72 -7.18 0.87 -3.16
CA MET A 72 -6.96 -0.09 -2.08
C MET A 72 -5.70 -0.92 -2.33
N ALA A 73 -4.95 -1.24 -1.27
CA ALA A 73 -3.79 -2.10 -1.35
C ALA A 73 -4.18 -3.51 -1.81
N SER A 74 -3.57 -3.98 -2.90
CA SER A 74 -3.75 -5.33 -3.46
C SER A 74 -2.57 -6.27 -3.19
N ALA A 75 -1.44 -5.72 -2.77
CA ALA A 75 -0.23 -6.46 -2.44
C ALA A 75 0.37 -5.94 -1.11
N PRO A 76 1.01 -6.81 -0.31
CA PRO A 76 1.62 -6.39 0.95
C PRO A 76 2.75 -5.38 0.72
N LEU A 77 2.59 -4.14 1.21
CA LEU A 77 3.60 -3.09 1.01
C LEU A 77 3.95 -2.41 2.33
N LYS A 78 5.22 -2.52 2.71
CA LYS A 78 5.81 -1.75 3.81
C LYS A 78 6.18 -0.37 3.29
N LEU A 79 5.73 0.69 3.97
CA LEU A 79 6.13 2.04 3.60
C LEU A 79 7.59 2.32 4.03
N PRO A 80 8.32 3.18 3.29
CA PRO A 80 9.57 3.75 3.76
C PRO A 80 9.37 4.43 5.13
N ASP A 81 10.39 4.39 5.96
CA ASP A 81 10.37 5.09 7.25
C ASP A 81 10.62 6.59 7.04
N LEU A 82 9.56 7.29 6.62
CA LEU A 82 9.60 8.72 6.28
C LEU A 82 10.17 9.51 7.45
N THR A 83 11.11 10.40 7.15
CA THR A 83 11.74 11.31 8.13
C THR A 83 11.27 12.73 7.89
N PHE A 84 10.87 13.41 8.96
CA PHE A 84 10.38 14.79 8.96
C PHE A 84 10.65 15.42 10.32
N GLU A 85 10.23 16.67 10.52
CA GLU A 85 10.39 17.43 11.76
C GLU A 85 9.01 17.78 12.32
N ASP A 86 8.88 17.88 13.65
CA ASP A 86 7.70 18.41 14.32
C ASP A 86 7.71 19.96 14.44
N ALA A 87 6.74 20.51 15.16
CA ALA A 87 6.58 21.95 15.33
C ALA A 87 7.76 22.62 16.04
N ASP A 88 8.51 21.87 16.85
CA ASP A 88 9.70 22.33 17.56
C ASP A 88 10.98 22.10 16.76
N GLY A 89 10.89 21.55 15.54
CA GLY A 89 12.03 21.17 14.71
C GLY A 89 12.70 19.86 15.16
N LYS A 90 12.05 19.06 16.03
CA LYS A 90 12.62 17.77 16.46
C LYS A 90 12.40 16.72 15.37
N PRO A 91 13.41 15.88 15.09
CA PRO A 91 13.28 14.84 14.09
C PRO A 91 12.23 13.81 14.52
N LYS A 92 11.36 13.46 13.59
CA LYS A 92 10.33 12.43 13.67
C LYS A 92 10.48 11.42 12.55
N LYS A 93 10.02 10.21 12.82
CA LYS A 93 9.94 9.12 11.84
C LYS A 93 8.53 8.56 11.78
N LEU A 94 8.12 8.02 10.63
CA LEU A 94 6.84 7.32 10.51
C LEU A 94 6.74 6.15 11.51
N SER A 95 7.86 5.48 11.79
CA SER A 95 7.96 4.44 12.81
C SER A 95 7.67 4.90 14.24
N ASP A 96 7.78 6.20 14.54
CA ASP A 96 7.42 6.75 15.87
C ASP A 96 5.91 6.66 16.15
N PHE A 97 5.10 6.47 15.11
CA PHE A 97 3.63 6.44 15.18
C PHE A 97 3.07 5.00 15.11
N ARG A 98 3.93 3.97 15.21
CA ARG A 98 3.51 2.56 15.24
C ARG A 98 2.49 2.32 16.36
N GLY A 99 1.58 1.38 16.12
CA GLY A 99 0.46 1.09 17.02
C GLY A 99 -0.82 1.85 16.68
N LYS A 100 -0.75 2.89 15.84
CA LYS A 100 -1.90 3.64 15.34
C LYS A 100 -2.12 3.40 13.85
N THR A 101 -3.38 3.37 13.42
CA THR A 101 -3.72 3.62 12.01
C THR A 101 -3.43 5.09 11.70
N LEU A 102 -2.81 5.39 10.57
CA LEU A 102 -2.44 6.75 10.21
C LEU A 102 -3.04 7.14 8.87
N LEU A 103 -3.49 8.39 8.76
CA LEU A 103 -3.64 9.03 7.46
C LEU A 103 -2.43 9.95 7.25
N VAL A 104 -1.45 9.48 6.48
CA VAL A 104 -0.25 10.26 6.15
C VAL A 104 -0.54 11.08 4.90
N ASN A 105 -0.46 12.41 5.01
CA ASN A 105 -0.74 13.33 3.91
C ASN A 105 0.53 14.14 3.58
N LEU A 106 0.84 14.29 2.30
CA LEU A 106 1.86 15.22 1.82
C LEU A 106 1.17 16.42 1.19
N TRP A 107 1.47 17.61 1.72
CA TRP A 107 0.89 18.88 1.26
C TRP A 107 1.95 19.96 1.13
N ALA A 108 1.63 21.00 0.35
CA ALA A 108 2.48 22.18 0.24
C ALA A 108 1.66 23.45 -0.04
N THR A 109 2.16 24.62 0.33
CA THR A 109 1.46 25.89 0.19
C THR A 109 1.30 26.31 -1.27
N TRP A 110 2.22 25.90 -2.14
CA TRP A 110 2.15 26.14 -3.59
C TRP A 110 1.15 25.21 -4.29
N CYS A 111 0.68 24.16 -3.63
CA CYS A 111 -0.32 23.24 -4.14
C CYS A 111 -1.73 23.72 -3.72
N VAL A 112 -2.47 24.30 -4.67
CA VAL A 112 -3.84 24.79 -4.44
C VAL A 112 -4.80 23.71 -3.92
N PRO A 113 -4.92 22.51 -4.53
CA PRO A 113 -5.84 21.49 -4.02
C PRO A 113 -5.44 21.00 -2.63
N CYS A 114 -4.14 20.94 -2.32
CA CYS A 114 -3.66 20.59 -0.99
C CYS A 114 -4.20 21.57 0.06
N ARG A 115 -4.02 22.88 -0.14
CA ARG A 115 -4.54 23.90 0.78
C ARG A 115 -6.05 23.81 0.99
N LYS A 116 -6.81 23.43 -0.06
CA LYS A 116 -8.26 23.30 0.01
C LYS A 116 -8.74 22.15 0.88
N GLU A 117 -8.02 21.02 0.94
CA GLU A 117 -8.41 19.87 1.78
C GLU A 117 -7.92 19.95 3.23
N MET A 118 -6.99 20.86 3.55
CA MET A 118 -6.43 20.99 4.90
C MET A 118 -7.49 21.20 6.01
N PRO A 119 -8.57 22.00 5.81
CA PRO A 119 -9.67 22.07 6.79
C PRO A 119 -10.36 20.73 7.03
N ALA A 120 -10.58 19.92 5.99
CA ALA A 120 -11.20 18.61 6.11
C ALA A 120 -10.29 17.63 6.88
N LEU A 121 -8.98 17.68 6.66
CA LEU A 121 -7.99 16.91 7.43
C LEU A 121 -7.96 17.33 8.91
N ASP A 122 -8.03 18.64 9.18
CA ASP A 122 -8.05 19.17 10.54
C ASP A 122 -9.34 18.79 11.29
N GLU A 123 -10.48 18.78 10.62
CA GLU A 123 -11.74 18.30 11.18
C GLU A 123 -11.73 16.77 11.40
N LEU A 124 -11.20 15.99 10.46
CA LEU A 124 -10.99 14.55 10.62
C LEU A 124 -10.15 14.24 11.86
N GLN A 125 -9.03 14.97 12.03
CA GLN A 125 -8.19 14.87 13.22
C GLN A 125 -9.00 15.16 14.49
N GLY A 126 -9.83 16.20 14.49
CA GLY A 126 -10.71 16.50 15.63
C GLY A 126 -11.75 15.43 15.94
N LYS A 127 -12.28 14.75 14.91
CA LYS A 127 -13.33 13.74 15.07
C LYS A 127 -12.79 12.37 15.51
N LEU A 128 -11.64 11.94 14.99
CA LEU A 128 -11.19 10.54 15.10
C LEU A 128 -9.83 10.35 15.78
N SER A 129 -9.03 11.40 15.97
CA SER A 129 -7.71 11.22 16.59
C SER A 129 -7.80 10.66 18.01
N GLY A 130 -6.83 9.84 18.38
CA GLY A 130 -6.80 9.19 19.69
C GLY A 130 -5.74 8.09 19.79
N PRO A 131 -5.93 7.12 20.70
CA PRO A 131 -4.97 6.04 20.90
C PRO A 131 -4.76 5.13 19.68
N ASN A 132 -5.72 5.08 18.76
CA ASN A 132 -5.72 4.14 17.63
C ASN A 132 -5.60 4.82 16.26
N PHE A 133 -5.76 6.15 16.17
CA PHE A 133 -5.73 6.88 14.89
C PHE A 133 -5.10 8.27 15.03
N GLU A 134 -4.40 8.70 13.98
CA GLU A 134 -3.83 10.05 13.87
C GLU A 134 -3.66 10.48 12.40
N VAL A 135 -3.91 11.76 12.11
CA VAL A 135 -3.56 12.40 10.84
C VAL A 135 -2.14 12.94 10.93
N VAL A 136 -1.27 12.52 10.01
CA VAL A 136 0.13 12.97 9.91
C VAL A 136 0.28 13.76 8.61
N ALA A 137 -0.08 15.05 8.66
CA ALA A 137 0.01 15.96 7.51
C ALA A 137 1.38 16.64 7.44
N ILE A 138 2.24 16.15 6.55
CA ILE A 138 3.63 16.58 6.40
C ILE A 138 3.69 17.65 5.31
N ASN A 139 4.07 18.86 5.71
CA ASN A 139 4.37 19.94 4.78
C ASN A 139 5.70 19.67 4.06
N ILE A 140 5.75 19.85 2.74
CA ILE A 140 6.96 19.66 1.93
C ILE A 140 7.41 20.94 1.22
N ASP A 141 7.07 22.11 1.74
CA ASP A 141 7.62 23.37 1.22
C ASP A 141 9.14 23.39 1.47
N THR A 142 9.91 23.52 0.39
CA THR A 142 11.38 23.55 0.44
C THR A 142 11.95 24.96 0.52
N ARG A 143 11.08 25.96 0.48
CA ARG A 143 11.39 27.39 0.55
C ARG A 143 10.37 28.06 1.45
N ASP A 144 10.80 29.08 2.19
CA ASP A 144 9.96 29.86 3.09
C ASP A 144 9.21 28.98 4.11
N PRO A 145 9.93 28.44 5.13
CA PRO A 145 9.34 27.54 6.12
C PRO A 145 8.32 28.21 7.04
N GLU A 146 8.20 29.53 7.01
CA GLU A 146 7.19 30.25 7.80
C GLU A 146 5.83 30.32 7.09
N LYS A 147 5.81 30.37 5.76
CA LYS A 147 4.58 30.37 4.96
C LYS A 147 3.58 29.26 5.31
N PRO A 148 3.97 27.96 5.43
CA PRO A 148 3.02 26.92 5.81
C PRO A 148 2.48 27.10 7.23
N LYS A 149 3.29 27.58 8.18
CA LYS A 149 2.83 27.88 9.54
C LYS A 149 1.83 29.02 9.57
N THR A 150 2.09 30.08 8.80
CA THR A 150 1.16 31.21 8.64
C THR A 150 -0.15 30.75 8.01
N PHE A 151 -0.11 29.92 6.97
CA PHE A 151 -1.31 29.35 6.36
C PHE A 151 -2.18 28.59 7.38
N LEU A 152 -1.59 27.71 8.20
CA LEU A 152 -2.35 26.97 9.22
C LEU A 152 -3.02 27.91 10.23
N LYS A 153 -2.31 28.97 10.64
CA LYS A 153 -2.86 30.00 11.55
C LYS A 153 -4.01 30.79 10.92
N GLU A 154 -3.83 31.29 9.70
CA GLU A 154 -4.84 32.08 8.98
C GLU A 154 -6.10 31.27 8.65
N ALA A 155 -5.93 29.98 8.36
CA ALA A 155 -7.04 29.05 8.13
C ALA A 155 -7.64 28.49 9.43
N ASN A 156 -7.16 28.91 10.60
CA ASN A 156 -7.59 28.45 11.92
C ASN A 156 -7.56 26.92 12.10
N LEU A 157 -6.50 26.30 11.56
CA LEU A 157 -6.27 24.85 11.62
C LEU A 157 -5.37 24.55 12.81
N VAL A 158 -5.98 24.18 13.93
CA VAL A 158 -5.33 24.10 15.24
C VAL A 158 -5.23 22.67 15.78
N ARG A 159 -5.84 21.68 15.11
CA ARG A 159 -5.88 20.29 15.56
C ARG A 159 -4.79 19.45 14.90
N LEU A 160 -4.35 19.81 13.71
CA LEU A 160 -3.18 19.21 13.07
C LEU A 160 -1.89 19.70 13.73
N SER A 161 -1.04 18.75 14.13
CA SER A 161 0.36 19.04 14.44
C SER A 161 1.08 19.55 13.19
N TYR A 162 1.97 20.53 13.33
CA TYR A 162 2.83 20.95 12.23
C TYR A 162 3.97 19.95 12.06
N PHE A 163 3.88 19.12 11.03
CA PHE A 163 5.00 18.30 10.55
C PHE A 163 5.57 18.89 9.27
N SER A 164 6.89 18.86 9.10
CA SER A 164 7.54 19.42 7.91
C SER A 164 8.77 18.62 7.47
N ASP A 165 8.97 18.56 6.16
CA ASP A 165 10.20 18.05 5.55
C ASP A 165 10.65 19.04 4.46
N GLN A 166 11.50 19.98 4.85
CA GLN A 166 12.03 21.01 3.95
C GLN A 166 12.94 20.47 2.84
N LYS A 167 13.31 19.18 2.90
CA LYS A 167 14.07 18.51 1.84
C LYS A 167 13.13 17.84 0.82
N ALA A 168 11.83 17.79 1.10
CA ALA A 168 10.82 17.03 0.35
C ALA A 168 11.25 15.57 0.07
N LYS A 169 12.08 14.99 0.95
CA LYS A 169 12.54 13.60 0.87
C LYS A 169 11.38 12.64 1.06
N ALA A 170 10.42 12.91 1.94
CA ALA A 170 9.22 12.10 2.12
C ALA A 170 8.43 11.93 0.81
N PHE A 171 8.35 12.98 -0.01
CA PHE A 171 7.76 12.90 -1.35
C PHE A 171 8.58 11.99 -2.28
N GLN A 172 9.91 12.11 -2.28
CA GLN A 172 10.76 11.24 -3.11
C GLN A 172 10.69 9.77 -2.68
N ASP A 173 10.64 9.51 -1.38
CA ASP A 173 10.55 8.16 -0.82
C ASP A 173 9.22 7.48 -1.21
N LEU A 174 8.10 8.21 -1.11
CA LEU A 174 6.81 7.70 -1.60
C LEU A 174 6.76 7.60 -3.14
N LYS A 175 7.40 8.52 -3.86
CA LYS A 175 7.48 8.46 -5.33
C LYS A 175 8.25 7.22 -5.80
N ALA A 176 9.34 6.85 -5.12
CA ALA A 176 10.18 5.70 -5.45
C ALA A 176 9.42 4.36 -5.42
N ILE A 177 8.37 4.27 -4.58
CA ILE A 177 7.47 3.11 -4.50
C ILE A 177 6.14 3.31 -5.24
N GLY A 178 6.04 4.36 -6.05
CA GLY A 178 4.85 4.65 -6.86
C GLY A 178 3.63 5.10 -6.05
N ARG A 179 3.83 5.77 -4.91
CA ARG A 179 2.76 6.29 -4.04
C ARG A 179 2.64 7.81 -4.01
N ALA A 180 3.60 8.54 -4.56
CA ALA A 180 3.49 9.99 -4.78
C ALA A 180 3.50 10.31 -6.28
N LEU A 181 2.35 10.07 -6.93
CA LEU A 181 2.16 10.34 -8.37
C LEU A 181 1.69 11.78 -8.66
N GLY A 182 1.25 12.49 -7.62
CA GLY A 182 0.75 13.87 -7.69
C GLY A 182 0.61 14.47 -6.29
N MET A 183 0.13 15.71 -6.24
CA MET A 183 -0.13 16.45 -5.00
C MET A 183 -1.60 16.89 -4.93
N PRO A 184 -2.26 16.79 -3.75
CA PRO A 184 -1.76 16.10 -2.56
C PRO A 184 -1.64 14.60 -2.81
N THR A 185 -0.92 13.92 -1.92
CA THR A 185 -0.88 12.45 -1.84
C THR A 185 -1.21 12.08 -0.41
N SER A 186 -2.17 11.18 -0.22
CA SER A 186 -2.51 10.65 1.09
C SER A 186 -2.43 9.12 1.07
N VAL A 187 -1.82 8.56 2.10
CA VAL A 187 -1.67 7.11 2.31
C VAL A 187 -2.31 6.74 3.64
N LEU A 188 -3.25 5.80 3.61
CA LEU A 188 -3.81 5.17 4.80
C LEU A 188 -2.90 4.02 5.21
N VAL A 189 -2.41 4.05 6.44
CA VAL A 189 -1.35 3.17 6.96
C VAL A 189 -1.87 2.41 8.16
N ASP A 190 -1.53 1.12 8.23
CA ASP A 190 -1.86 0.28 9.38
C ASP A 190 -0.91 0.52 10.58
N PRO A 191 -1.22 -0.03 11.78
CA PRO A 191 -0.37 0.08 12.96
C PRO A 191 1.08 -0.43 12.80
N GLN A 192 1.36 -1.23 11.78
CA GLN A 192 2.68 -1.77 11.48
C GLN A 192 3.42 -0.97 10.41
N GLY A 193 2.85 0.09 9.85
CA GLY A 193 3.48 0.88 8.78
C GLY A 193 3.29 0.32 7.38
N CYS A 194 2.27 -0.49 7.19
CA CYS A 194 1.93 -1.09 5.91
C CYS A 194 0.78 -0.32 5.26
N GLU A 195 0.80 -0.23 3.94
CA GLU A 195 -0.24 0.45 3.19
C GLU A 195 -1.58 -0.29 3.25
N ILE A 196 -2.66 0.44 3.56
CA ILE A 196 -4.05 0.01 3.41
C ILE A 196 -4.64 0.59 2.12
N ALA A 197 -4.42 1.88 1.84
CA ALA A 197 -4.91 2.55 0.64
C ALA A 197 -4.09 3.80 0.33
N THR A 198 -4.15 4.27 -0.91
CA THR A 198 -3.52 5.53 -1.35
C THR A 198 -4.46 6.31 -2.26
N ILE A 199 -4.38 7.64 -2.21
CA ILE A 199 -5.04 8.55 -3.14
C ILE A 199 -4.04 9.63 -3.60
N ALA A 200 -4.02 9.89 -4.92
CA ALA A 200 -3.34 11.04 -5.51
C ALA A 200 -4.41 12.07 -5.92
N GLY A 201 -4.46 13.19 -5.20
CA GLY A 201 -5.53 14.19 -5.29
C GLY A 201 -6.23 14.42 -3.95
N PRO A 202 -7.03 15.49 -3.84
CA PRO A 202 -7.71 15.84 -2.60
C PRO A 202 -8.95 14.97 -2.36
N ALA A 203 -9.42 14.92 -1.12
CA ALA A 203 -10.71 14.34 -0.76
C ALA A 203 -11.39 15.13 0.39
N GLU A 204 -12.71 15.01 0.51
CA GLU A 204 -13.46 15.56 1.64
C GLU A 204 -13.34 14.64 2.86
N TRP A 205 -12.18 14.70 3.53
CA TRP A 205 -11.79 13.80 4.63
C TRP A 205 -12.68 13.88 5.88
N ALA A 206 -13.48 14.94 6.02
CA ALA A 206 -14.44 15.10 7.10
C ALA A 206 -15.85 14.58 6.77
N SER A 207 -16.07 14.12 5.53
CA SER A 207 -17.33 13.52 5.07
C SER A 207 -17.70 12.25 5.82
N GLU A 208 -18.98 11.89 5.82
CA GLU A 208 -19.44 10.63 6.42
C GLU A 208 -18.83 9.39 5.76
N ASP A 209 -18.56 9.44 4.46
CA ASP A 209 -17.92 8.34 3.72
C ASP A 209 -16.49 8.13 4.21
N ALA A 210 -15.70 9.22 4.31
CA ALA A 210 -14.35 9.19 4.86
C ALA A 210 -14.34 8.71 6.32
N LEU A 211 -15.22 9.24 7.17
CA LEU A 211 -15.30 8.85 8.58
C LEU A 211 -15.65 7.37 8.75
N LYS A 212 -16.57 6.83 7.97
CA LYS A 212 -16.91 5.39 8.00
C LYS A 212 -15.73 4.53 7.55
N LEU A 213 -15.05 4.92 6.47
CA LEU A 213 -13.88 4.20 5.96
C LEU A 213 -12.75 4.17 6.99
N ILE A 214 -12.39 5.33 7.56
CA ILE A 214 -11.30 5.45 8.54
C ILE A 214 -11.65 4.71 9.84
N ARG A 215 -12.89 4.80 10.34
CA ARG A 215 -13.33 4.02 11.51
C ARG A 215 -13.24 2.51 11.25
N ALA A 216 -13.60 2.05 10.05
CA ALA A 216 -13.50 0.64 9.69
C ALA A 216 -12.06 0.15 9.57
N ALA A 217 -11.14 1.01 9.11
CA ALA A 217 -9.70 0.75 9.09
C ALA A 217 -9.08 0.78 10.50
N THR A 218 -9.64 1.60 11.39
CA THR A 218 -9.24 1.75 12.80
C THR A 218 -9.95 0.70 13.67
N GLY A 219 -9.66 -0.58 13.42
CA GLY A 219 -10.09 -1.71 14.25
C GLY A 219 -8.98 -2.12 15.20
N LYS A 220 -9.31 -2.64 16.39
CA LYS A 220 -8.33 -3.19 17.34
C LYS A 220 -7.36 -4.08 16.57
N ALA A 221 -6.07 -3.73 16.62
CA ALA A 221 -5.00 -4.62 16.21
C ALA A 221 -5.36 -6.01 16.74
N ALA A 222 -5.46 -6.99 15.85
CA ALA A 222 -5.64 -8.37 16.25
C ALA A 222 -4.54 -8.64 17.29
N ALA A 223 -4.95 -8.78 18.54
CA ALA A 223 -4.06 -9.18 19.61
C ALA A 223 -3.59 -10.58 19.21
N SER A 224 -2.39 -10.66 18.67
CA SER A 224 -1.66 -11.91 18.54
C SER A 224 -1.38 -12.37 19.97
N LEU A 225 -2.24 -13.25 20.48
CA LEU A 225 -1.88 -14.25 21.47
C LEU A 225 -1.09 -15.37 20.77
#